data_AF-A0A0N1BGC8-F1
#
_entry.id   AF-A0A0N1BGC8-F1
#
_cell.length_a   1.000
_cell.length_b   1.000
_cell.length_c   1.000
_cell.angle_alpha   90.00
_cell.angle_beta   90.00
_cell.angle_gamma   90.00
#
_symmetry.space_group_name_H-M   'P 1'
#
loop_
_entity.id
_entity.type
_entity.pdbx_description
1 polymer ?
#
loop_
_entity_poly.entity_id
_entity_poly.type
_entity_poly.pdbx_seq_one_letter_code
_entity_poly.pdbx_strand_id
1 'polypeptide(L)'
;MTTPFTWSARLLDAAGNAAAGATLAVELFDLASNKWAALSQAVTAADGNVRGRGDIGDDTLPFAPALRLVEGGTVMATTPAIARAARGLNIDFGEVRRVLVAAPFVRTLGRGGSPFAIGGAAAATVDLATVRAEVSRDFGDRLAVREREVADRDLQLAEARRLVTDRETRLADTQRLVADREAKLADNVRVVGEKDAEIRRLSTVMAAKDQEIAALRQPRPAGPQVDAAAIRAEVTRDFSDRLAVREREVADRDSQISAREARLAESTRALEERDKEIRRLADVIADKDRIIAMPRPDRLAPETAASVTRVTDFASTIGVQLDDAQTALKSRGFSLGAIEVNARALLQDEGRKIEILDREAMKTIQPGVLSDLKFSFRPDKAAPEVTGQTVPDLMFLTESRARAVLASLGLLLEASTGPAGLNAQAAPGQAMLQTPAAGAGLPRGGRVHVIFAAAKE
;
A
#
# COMPACT_ATOMS: atom_id res chain seq x y z
N MET A 1 -13.24 27.22 -22.82
CA MET A 1 -13.53 26.89 -24.23
C MET A 1 -14.66 25.86 -24.24
N THR A 2 -15.26 25.51 -25.39
CA THR A 2 -16.29 24.46 -25.46
C THR A 2 -15.75 23.24 -26.18
N THR A 3 -16.08 22.05 -25.69
CA THR A 3 -15.77 20.78 -26.34
C THR A 3 -17.02 20.28 -27.05
N PRO A 4 -17.01 20.19 -28.40
CA PRO A 4 -18.13 19.65 -29.14
C PRO A 4 -18.28 18.15 -28.89
N PHE A 5 -19.52 17.66 -28.94
CA PHE A 5 -19.82 16.23 -28.87
C PHE A 5 -20.92 15.81 -29.83
N THR A 6 -20.87 14.55 -30.25
CA THR A 6 -21.95 13.87 -30.97
C THR A 6 -22.47 12.73 -30.11
N TRP A 7 -23.77 12.46 -30.22
CA TRP A 7 -24.38 11.33 -29.51
C TRP A 7 -25.30 10.51 -30.40
N SER A 8 -25.43 9.23 -30.06
CA SER A 8 -26.34 8.28 -30.70
C SER A 8 -27.09 7.41 -29.70
N ALA A 9 -28.29 6.99 -30.06
CA ALA A 9 -29.06 5.96 -29.37
C ALA A 9 -30.03 5.29 -30.34
N ARG A 10 -30.50 4.09 -29.99
CA ARG A 10 -31.60 3.40 -30.68
C ARG A 10 -32.71 3.11 -29.68
N LEU A 11 -33.89 3.69 -29.89
CA LEU A 11 -35.04 3.54 -29.02
C LEU A 11 -35.93 2.37 -29.48
N LEU A 12 -36.20 1.45 -28.56
CA LEU A 12 -37.11 0.33 -28.74
C LEU A 12 -38.31 0.46 -27.80
N ASP A 13 -39.49 0.09 -28.28
CA ASP A 13 -40.69 -0.02 -27.46
C ASP A 13 -40.61 -1.23 -26.50
N ALA A 14 -41.63 -1.38 -25.65
CA ALA A 14 -41.67 -2.50 -24.70
C ALA A 14 -41.80 -3.88 -25.37
N ALA A 15 -42.23 -3.94 -26.63
CA ALA A 15 -42.28 -5.16 -27.45
C ALA A 15 -40.98 -5.43 -28.22
N GLY A 16 -40.03 -4.49 -28.22
CA GLY A 16 -38.76 -4.59 -28.95
C GLY A 16 -38.80 -4.02 -30.38
N ASN A 17 -39.87 -3.35 -30.79
CA ASN A 17 -39.95 -2.68 -32.09
C ASN A 17 -39.34 -1.27 -32.01
N ALA A 18 -38.91 -0.75 -33.16
CA ALA A 18 -38.39 0.62 -33.26
C ALA A 18 -39.45 1.67 -32.85
N ALA A 19 -39.09 2.55 -31.91
CA ALA A 19 -39.97 3.62 -31.45
C ALA A 19 -39.64 4.93 -32.17
N ALA A 20 -40.45 5.28 -33.17
CA ALA A 20 -40.29 6.49 -33.99
C ALA A 20 -41.01 7.71 -33.39
N GLY A 21 -40.50 8.92 -33.69
CA GLY A 21 -41.14 10.19 -33.30
C GLY A 21 -41.00 10.57 -31.82
N ALA A 22 -40.16 9.86 -31.06
CA ALA A 22 -39.88 10.16 -29.66
C ALA A 22 -38.81 11.24 -29.52
N THR A 23 -39.03 12.22 -28.65
CA THR A 23 -38.06 13.30 -28.41
C THR A 23 -37.14 12.93 -27.25
N LEU A 24 -35.86 12.72 -27.57
CA LEU A 24 -34.83 12.35 -26.62
C LEU A 24 -33.90 13.53 -26.34
N ALA A 25 -33.55 13.72 -25.08
CA ALA A 25 -32.62 14.75 -24.63
C ALA A 25 -31.42 14.12 -23.90
N VAL A 26 -30.23 14.64 -24.17
CA VAL A 26 -29.01 14.33 -23.41
C VAL A 26 -28.79 15.43 -22.39
N GLU A 27 -28.71 15.03 -21.13
CA GLU A 27 -28.47 15.93 -20.02
C GLU A 27 -27.09 15.64 -19.40
N LEU A 28 -26.41 16.71 -18.99
CA LEU A 28 -25.17 16.68 -18.22
C LEU A 28 -25.46 17.14 -16.80
N PHE A 29 -24.82 16.48 -15.83
CA PHE A 29 -24.86 16.93 -14.45
C PHE A 29 -23.90 18.12 -14.24
N ASP A 30 -24.46 19.29 -13.93
CA ASP A 30 -23.70 20.48 -13.56
C ASP A 30 -23.38 20.44 -12.06
N LEU A 31 -22.09 20.36 -11.73
CA LEU A 31 -21.59 20.35 -10.36
C LEU A 31 -21.77 21.69 -9.64
N ALA A 32 -21.71 22.82 -10.35
CA ALA A 32 -21.85 24.14 -9.75
C ALA A 32 -23.30 24.40 -9.33
N SER A 33 -24.25 23.99 -10.19
CA SER A 33 -25.68 24.16 -9.94
C SER A 33 -26.34 22.97 -9.22
N ASN A 34 -25.61 21.86 -9.04
CA ASN A 34 -26.09 20.57 -8.54
C ASN A 34 -27.39 20.10 -9.23
N LYS A 35 -27.47 20.29 -10.55
CA LYS A 35 -28.68 20.08 -11.37
C LYS A 35 -28.32 19.46 -12.71
N TRP A 36 -29.29 18.75 -13.29
CA TRP A 36 -29.20 18.25 -14.66
C TRP A 36 -29.57 19.34 -15.65
N ALA A 37 -28.71 19.58 -16.64
CA ALA A 37 -28.92 20.55 -17.70
C ALA A 37 -28.99 19.85 -19.06
N ALA A 38 -30.04 20.14 -19.84
CA ALA A 38 -30.19 19.61 -21.18
C ALA A 38 -29.18 20.28 -22.15
N LEU A 39 -28.35 19.47 -22.78
CA LEU A 39 -27.31 19.94 -23.71
C LEU A 39 -27.70 19.77 -25.18
N SER A 40 -28.50 18.75 -25.48
CA SER A 40 -28.88 18.42 -26.86
C SER A 40 -30.19 17.65 -26.88
N GLN A 41 -31.02 17.88 -27.89
CA GLN A 41 -32.31 17.23 -28.06
C GLN A 41 -32.48 16.82 -29.52
N ALA A 42 -32.99 15.62 -29.76
CA ALA A 42 -33.25 15.10 -31.11
C ALA A 42 -34.45 14.13 -31.10
N VAL A 43 -35.08 13.97 -32.27
CA VAL A 43 -36.25 13.10 -32.44
C VAL A 43 -35.83 11.79 -33.11
N THR A 44 -36.37 10.67 -32.64
CA THR A 44 -36.10 9.35 -33.23
C THR A 44 -36.68 9.22 -34.64
N ALA A 45 -35.88 8.68 -35.56
CA ALA A 45 -36.30 8.38 -36.93
C ALA A 45 -37.20 7.14 -36.99
N ALA A 46 -37.72 6.82 -38.18
CA ALA A 46 -38.62 5.70 -38.41
C ALA A 46 -38.04 4.32 -38.02
N ASP A 47 -36.71 4.20 -37.99
CA ASP A 47 -35.95 3.01 -37.60
C ASP A 47 -35.61 2.98 -36.09
N GLY A 48 -36.07 3.97 -35.32
CA GLY A 48 -35.82 4.13 -33.89
C GLY A 48 -34.44 4.71 -33.58
N ASN A 49 -33.61 4.98 -34.59
CA ASN A 49 -32.30 5.58 -34.39
C ASN A 49 -32.42 7.09 -34.18
N VAL A 50 -31.58 7.62 -33.30
CA VAL A 50 -31.43 9.06 -33.09
C VAL A 50 -29.95 9.43 -33.06
N ARG A 51 -29.65 10.60 -33.61
CA ARG A 51 -28.34 11.23 -33.49
C ARG A 51 -28.51 12.71 -33.19
N GLY A 52 -27.65 13.23 -32.33
CA GLY A 52 -27.63 14.65 -32.02
C GLY A 52 -26.21 15.17 -31.81
N ARG A 53 -26.11 16.48 -31.67
CA ARG A 53 -24.86 17.20 -31.42
C ARG A 53 -25.10 18.25 -30.33
N GLY A 54 -24.08 18.50 -29.52
CA GLY A 54 -24.06 19.58 -28.56
C GLY A 54 -22.64 20.00 -28.21
N ASP A 55 -22.51 20.90 -27.24
CA ASP A 55 -21.24 21.42 -26.75
C ASP A 55 -21.20 21.34 -25.22
N ILE A 56 -20.04 20.98 -24.66
CA ILE A 56 -19.79 20.91 -23.21
C ILE A 56 -18.80 22.02 -22.83
N GLY A 57 -19.08 22.78 -21.77
CA GLY A 57 -18.16 23.82 -21.28
C GLY A 57 -16.89 23.22 -20.62
N ASP A 58 -15.72 23.81 -20.89
CA ASP A 58 -14.40 23.36 -20.40
C ASP A 58 -14.34 23.09 -18.88
N ASP A 59 -15.02 23.92 -18.09
CA ASP A 59 -14.95 23.88 -16.62
C ASP A 59 -15.55 22.57 -16.03
N THR A 60 -16.22 21.77 -16.86
CA THR A 60 -16.84 20.49 -16.47
C THR A 60 -16.02 19.25 -16.84
N LEU A 61 -14.89 19.41 -17.53
CA LEU A 61 -14.05 18.31 -18.03
C LEU A 61 -12.91 17.79 -17.11
N PRO A 62 -12.60 18.33 -15.91
CA PRO A 62 -11.59 17.70 -15.04
C PRO A 62 -12.07 16.37 -14.43
N PHE A 63 -13.37 16.06 -14.54
CA PHE A 63 -13.98 14.80 -14.10
C PHE A 63 -14.69 14.11 -15.29
N ALA A 64 -14.84 12.79 -15.24
CA ALA A 64 -15.61 12.06 -16.25
C ALA A 64 -17.06 12.60 -16.27
N PRO A 65 -17.55 13.15 -17.41
CA PRO A 65 -18.85 13.81 -17.44
C PRO A 65 -19.98 12.81 -17.19
N ALA A 66 -20.82 13.08 -16.18
CA ALA A 66 -22.01 12.28 -15.90
C ALA A 66 -23.14 12.67 -16.85
N LEU A 67 -23.36 11.83 -17.87
CA LEU A 67 -24.35 12.05 -18.93
C LEU A 67 -25.49 11.05 -18.80
N ARG A 68 -26.72 11.52 -19.07
CA ARG A 68 -27.91 10.67 -19.14
C ARG A 68 -28.78 10.99 -20.35
N LEU A 69 -29.52 9.99 -20.79
CA LEU A 69 -30.53 10.10 -21.84
C LEU A 69 -31.92 10.14 -21.19
N VAL A 70 -32.76 11.08 -21.61
CA VAL A 70 -34.08 11.33 -21.03
C VAL A 70 -35.14 11.43 -22.13
N GLU A 71 -36.32 10.85 -21.87
CA GLU A 71 -37.52 11.01 -22.69
C GLU A 71 -38.62 11.68 -21.84
N GLY A 72 -39.04 12.90 -22.19
CA GLY A 72 -40.14 13.58 -21.48
C GLY A 72 -39.94 13.74 -19.95
N GLY A 73 -38.70 13.81 -19.48
CA GLY A 73 -38.34 13.86 -18.04
C GLY A 73 -38.06 12.49 -17.40
N THR A 74 -38.34 11.39 -18.08
CA THR A 74 -38.03 10.03 -17.61
C THR A 74 -36.62 9.63 -18.02
N VAL A 75 -35.81 9.17 -17.07
CA VAL A 75 -34.43 8.72 -17.34
C VAL A 75 -34.46 7.37 -18.04
N MET A 76 -33.86 7.31 -19.23
CA MET A 76 -33.86 6.15 -20.11
C MET A 76 -32.54 5.38 -20.07
N ALA A 77 -31.41 6.10 -19.96
CA ALA A 77 -30.07 5.50 -19.82
C ALA A 77 -29.13 6.44 -19.05
N THR A 78 -28.27 5.89 -18.20
CA THR A 78 -27.33 6.67 -17.35
C THR A 78 -25.86 6.33 -17.57
N THR A 79 -25.56 5.36 -18.43
CA THR A 79 -24.21 4.85 -18.66
C THR A 79 -23.92 4.76 -20.17
N PRO A 80 -23.59 5.89 -20.82
CA PRO A 80 -23.16 5.86 -22.21
C PRO A 80 -21.71 5.34 -22.35
N ALA A 81 -21.40 4.77 -23.50
CA ALA A 81 -20.03 4.57 -23.95
C ALA A 81 -19.48 5.91 -24.47
N ILE A 82 -18.37 6.39 -23.90
CA ILE A 82 -17.76 7.67 -24.27
C ILE A 82 -16.40 7.40 -24.92
N ALA A 83 -16.22 7.85 -26.15
CA ALA A 83 -14.96 7.75 -26.89
C ALA A 83 -14.46 9.14 -27.32
N ARG A 84 -13.15 9.35 -27.27
CA ARG A 84 -12.54 10.61 -27.73
C ARG A 84 -12.28 10.54 -29.24
N ALA A 85 -12.87 11.45 -29.99
CA ALA A 85 -12.67 11.60 -31.44
C ALA A 85 -11.73 12.78 -31.75
N ALA A 86 -11.20 12.83 -32.97
CA ALA A 86 -10.29 13.90 -33.41
C ALA A 86 -10.88 15.32 -33.34
N ARG A 87 -12.22 15.44 -33.30
CA ARG A 87 -12.96 16.71 -33.27
C ARG A 87 -13.99 16.78 -32.13
N GLY A 88 -13.76 16.11 -31.00
CA GLY A 88 -14.67 16.17 -29.84
C GLY A 88 -14.92 14.82 -29.17
N LEU A 89 -16.05 14.71 -28.46
CA LEU A 89 -16.48 13.46 -27.83
C LEU A 89 -17.54 12.74 -28.67
N ASN A 90 -17.48 11.42 -28.72
CA ASN A 90 -18.53 10.57 -29.26
C ASN A 90 -19.18 9.78 -28.12
N ILE A 91 -20.50 9.92 -27.96
CA ILE A 91 -21.26 9.36 -26.85
C ILE A 91 -22.33 8.41 -27.42
N ASP A 92 -22.22 7.12 -27.12
CA ASP A 92 -23.17 6.12 -27.58
C ASP A 92 -23.96 5.54 -26.41
N PHE A 93 -25.27 5.73 -26.42
CA PHE A 93 -26.18 5.13 -25.43
C PHE A 93 -26.65 3.73 -25.84
N GLY A 94 -26.30 3.27 -27.05
CA GLY A 94 -26.65 1.93 -27.53
C GLY A 94 -28.16 1.76 -27.71
N GLU A 95 -28.62 0.52 -27.52
CA GLU A 95 -30.04 0.17 -27.59
C GLU A 95 -30.73 0.40 -26.25
N VAL A 96 -31.75 1.25 -26.27
CA VAL A 96 -32.50 1.66 -25.08
C VAL A 96 -33.96 1.22 -25.26
N ARG A 97 -34.42 0.33 -24.37
CA ARG A 97 -35.76 -0.25 -24.44
C ARG A 97 -36.68 0.38 -23.40
N ARG A 98 -37.88 0.78 -23.80
CA ARG A 98 -38.94 1.19 -22.87
C ARG A 98 -39.32 0.00 -22.00
N VAL A 99 -39.24 0.17 -20.68
CA VAL A 99 -39.77 -0.82 -19.74
C VAL A 99 -41.25 -0.56 -19.55
N LEU A 100 -42.07 -1.59 -19.70
CA LEU A 100 -43.47 -1.58 -19.31
C LEU A 100 -43.52 -1.34 -17.80
N VAL A 101 -43.86 -0.13 -17.36
CA VAL A 101 -44.30 0.10 -15.98
C VAL A 101 -45.59 -0.70 -15.86
N ALA A 102 -45.54 -1.82 -15.13
CA ALA A 102 -46.74 -2.56 -14.78
C ALA A 102 -47.72 -1.56 -14.15
N ALA A 103 -48.90 -1.41 -14.76
CA ALA A 103 -49.96 -0.61 -14.18
C ALA A 103 -50.14 -1.08 -12.72
N PRO A 104 -50.26 -0.16 -11.74
CA PRO A 104 -50.47 -0.57 -10.36
C PRO A 104 -51.72 -1.43 -10.32
N PHE A 105 -51.55 -2.69 -9.92
CA PHE A 105 -52.67 -3.59 -9.72
C PHE A 105 -53.56 -2.97 -8.63
N VAL A 106 -54.75 -2.53 -9.00
CA VAL A 106 -55.75 -2.15 -8.00
C VAL A 106 -56.38 -3.45 -7.52
N ARG A 107 -55.96 -3.93 -6.34
CA ARG A 107 -56.72 -4.96 -5.62
C ARG A 107 -58.02 -4.34 -5.12
N THR A 108 -59.11 -4.56 -5.83
CA THR A 108 -60.45 -4.46 -5.23
C THR A 108 -60.72 -5.77 -4.49
N LEU A 109 -60.60 -5.75 -3.17
CA LEU A 109 -61.12 -6.82 -2.31
C LEU A 109 -62.65 -6.76 -2.32
N GLY A 110 -63.26 -7.44 -3.29
CA GLY A 110 -64.69 -7.75 -3.30
C GLY A 110 -64.98 -8.96 -2.42
N ARG A 111 -65.60 -8.71 -1.26
CA ARG A 111 -66.18 -9.73 -0.39
C ARG A 111 -67.44 -10.30 -1.05
N GLY A 112 -67.41 -11.56 -1.46
CA GLY A 112 -68.63 -12.28 -1.90
C GLY A 112 -68.31 -13.51 -2.72
N GLY A 113 -68.63 -14.68 -2.18
CA GLY A 113 -68.38 -15.96 -2.84
C GLY A 113 -69.31 -16.25 -4.02
N SER A 114 -68.76 -16.86 -5.06
CA SER A 114 -69.37 -17.92 -5.89
C SER A 114 -68.30 -18.48 -6.84
N PRO A 115 -68.21 -19.80 -7.04
CA PRO A 115 -67.28 -20.39 -8.00
C PRO A 115 -67.84 -20.23 -9.43
N PHE A 116 -67.03 -19.69 -10.33
CA PHE A 116 -67.36 -19.60 -11.75
C PHE A 116 -67.16 -20.96 -12.44
N ALA A 117 -68.18 -21.43 -13.15
CA ALA A 117 -68.08 -22.45 -14.17
C ALA A 117 -68.05 -21.77 -15.54
N ILE A 118 -67.05 -22.08 -16.37
CA ILE A 118 -67.00 -21.70 -17.79
C ILE A 118 -67.24 -22.99 -18.58
N GLY A 119 -68.33 -23.00 -19.36
CA GLY A 119 -68.73 -24.14 -20.18
C GLY A 119 -67.99 -24.19 -21.53
N GLY A 120 -67.85 -25.42 -22.05
CA GLY A 120 -68.01 -25.69 -23.48
C GLY A 120 -66.80 -25.53 -24.39
N ALA A 121 -65.74 -26.31 -24.16
CA ALA A 121 -64.87 -26.90 -25.20
C ALA A 121 -64.09 -28.03 -24.52
N ALA A 122 -63.83 -29.13 -25.23
CA ALA A 122 -63.11 -30.29 -24.70
C ALA A 122 -61.90 -29.83 -23.87
N ALA A 123 -62.01 -30.00 -22.55
CA ALA A 123 -61.00 -29.53 -21.63
C ALA A 123 -59.73 -30.34 -21.90
N ALA A 124 -58.80 -29.77 -22.65
CA ALA A 124 -57.40 -30.12 -22.50
C ALA A 124 -57.09 -29.82 -21.03
N THR A 125 -57.14 -30.86 -20.21
CA THR A 125 -56.76 -30.78 -18.81
C THR A 125 -55.28 -30.45 -18.81
N VAL A 126 -54.96 -29.16 -18.71
CA VAL A 126 -53.59 -28.69 -18.49
C VAL A 126 -53.19 -29.24 -17.13
N ASP A 127 -52.35 -30.26 -17.15
CA ASP A 127 -51.77 -30.78 -15.92
C ASP A 127 -50.80 -29.74 -15.36
N LEU A 128 -51.33 -28.94 -14.44
CA LEU A 128 -50.60 -27.89 -13.75
C LEU A 128 -49.39 -28.43 -12.98
N ALA A 129 -49.39 -29.72 -12.61
CA ALA A 129 -48.24 -30.36 -11.96
C ALA A 129 -47.09 -30.58 -12.96
N THR A 130 -47.41 -31.02 -14.18
CA THR A 130 -46.44 -31.17 -15.27
C THR A 130 -45.84 -29.82 -15.67
N VAL A 131 -46.67 -28.79 -15.87
CA VAL A 131 -46.18 -27.44 -16.20
C VAL A 131 -45.28 -26.88 -15.08
N ARG A 132 -45.66 -27.08 -13.80
CA ARG A 132 -44.83 -26.67 -12.66
C ARG A 132 -43.48 -27.39 -12.64
N ALA A 133 -43.46 -28.69 -12.94
CA ALA A 133 -42.24 -29.48 -12.99
C ALA A 133 -41.31 -29.03 -14.12
N GLU A 134 -41.86 -28.74 -15.30
CA GLU A 134 -41.10 -28.22 -16.45
C GLU A 134 -40.51 -26.83 -16.18
N VAL A 135 -41.28 -25.90 -15.62
CA VAL A 135 -40.78 -24.57 -15.23
C VAL A 135 -39.70 -24.67 -14.15
N SER A 136 -39.86 -25.57 -13.18
CA SER A 136 -38.85 -25.78 -12.14
C SER A 136 -37.56 -26.37 -12.71
N ARG A 137 -37.66 -27.26 -13.71
CA ARG A 137 -36.51 -27.81 -14.43
C ARG A 137 -35.82 -26.73 -15.27
N ASP A 138 -36.54 -25.96 -16.07
CA ASP A 138 -35.97 -24.85 -16.87
C ASP A 138 -35.26 -23.83 -15.98
N PHE A 139 -35.88 -23.47 -14.85
CA PHE A 139 -35.25 -22.57 -13.89
C PHE A 139 -33.97 -23.16 -13.28
N GLY A 140 -33.98 -24.46 -12.94
CA GLY A 140 -32.80 -25.18 -12.46
C GLY A 140 -31.67 -25.24 -13.48
N ASP A 141 -31.99 -25.53 -14.74
CA ASP A 141 -31.01 -25.60 -15.83
C ASP A 141 -30.39 -24.21 -16.11
N ARG A 142 -31.22 -23.16 -16.11
CA ARG A 142 -30.75 -21.77 -16.26
C ARG A 142 -29.87 -21.33 -15.08
N LEU A 143 -30.21 -21.75 -13.85
CA LEU A 143 -29.40 -21.47 -12.67
C LEU A 143 -28.02 -22.15 -12.79
N ALA A 144 -27.99 -23.43 -13.18
CA ALA A 144 -26.74 -24.17 -13.36
C ALA A 144 -25.84 -23.54 -14.45
N VAL A 145 -26.42 -23.05 -15.55
CA VAL A 145 -25.66 -22.31 -16.58
C VAL A 145 -25.09 -21.01 -16.01
N ARG A 146 -25.88 -20.25 -15.24
CA ARG A 146 -25.40 -19.01 -14.63
C ARG A 146 -24.32 -19.24 -13.59
N GLU A 147 -24.42 -20.29 -12.78
CA GLU A 147 -23.38 -20.68 -11.83
C GLU A 147 -22.05 -20.99 -12.53
N ARG A 148 -22.09 -21.71 -13.66
CA ARG A 148 -20.90 -21.96 -14.49
C ARG A 148 -20.31 -20.67 -15.06
N GLU A 149 -21.14 -19.79 -15.62
CA GLU A 149 -20.66 -18.50 -16.13
C GLU A 149 -20.02 -17.62 -15.04
N VAL A 150 -20.57 -17.64 -13.82
CA VAL A 150 -19.99 -16.91 -12.69
C VAL A 150 -18.64 -17.51 -12.31
N ALA A 151 -18.53 -18.84 -12.23
CA ALA A 151 -17.27 -19.51 -11.95
C ALA A 151 -16.20 -19.22 -13.01
N ASP A 152 -16.57 -19.21 -14.30
CA ASP A 152 -15.66 -18.88 -15.39
C ASP A 152 -15.19 -17.41 -15.31
N ARG A 153 -16.11 -16.48 -14.99
CA ARG A 153 -15.76 -15.06 -14.76
C ARG A 153 -14.85 -14.88 -13.56
N ASP A 154 -15.09 -15.62 -12.47
CA ASP A 154 -14.24 -15.56 -11.28
C ASP A 154 -12.82 -16.04 -11.56
N LEU A 155 -12.66 -17.08 -12.38
CA LEU A 155 -11.34 -17.54 -12.86
C LEU A 155 -10.65 -16.47 -13.70
N GLN A 156 -11.35 -15.85 -14.65
CA GLN A 156 -10.80 -14.76 -15.47
C GLN A 156 -10.40 -13.54 -14.63
N LEU A 157 -11.21 -13.19 -13.61
CA LEU A 157 -10.89 -12.11 -12.66
C LEU A 157 -9.64 -12.43 -11.84
N ALA A 158 -9.48 -13.68 -11.39
CA ALA A 158 -8.30 -14.11 -10.67
C ALA A 158 -7.03 -14.02 -11.54
N GLU A 159 -7.12 -14.44 -12.81
CA GLU A 159 -6.00 -14.33 -13.76
C GLU A 159 -5.66 -12.86 -14.07
N ALA A 160 -6.66 -12.02 -14.31
CA ALA A 160 -6.46 -10.59 -14.54
C ALA A 160 -5.79 -9.91 -13.34
N ARG A 161 -6.20 -10.23 -12.12
CA ARG A 161 -5.57 -9.73 -10.89
C ARG A 161 -4.10 -10.15 -10.80
N ARG A 162 -3.78 -11.41 -11.09
CA ARG A 162 -2.40 -11.91 -11.12
C ARG A 162 -1.54 -11.14 -12.12
N LEU A 163 -2.07 -10.91 -13.32
CA LEU A 163 -1.36 -10.19 -14.37
C LEU A 163 -1.13 -8.71 -14.03
N VAL A 164 -2.10 -8.07 -13.35
CA VAL A 164 -1.93 -6.71 -12.81
C VAL A 164 -0.80 -6.68 -11.79
N THR A 165 -0.78 -7.59 -10.83
CA THR A 165 0.30 -7.65 -9.82
C THR A 165 1.68 -7.89 -10.44
N ASP A 166 1.79 -8.74 -11.47
CA ASP A 166 3.06 -8.94 -12.20
C ASP A 166 3.51 -7.65 -12.90
N ARG A 167 2.57 -6.93 -13.54
CA ARG A 167 2.86 -5.64 -14.17
C ARG A 167 3.25 -4.56 -13.18
N GLU A 168 2.59 -4.48 -12.03
CA GLU A 168 2.94 -3.54 -10.95
C GLU A 168 4.36 -3.81 -10.42
N THR A 169 4.73 -5.09 -10.27
CA THR A 169 6.08 -5.48 -9.85
C THR A 169 7.13 -5.06 -10.90
N ARG A 170 6.89 -5.35 -12.19
CA ARG A 170 7.78 -4.91 -13.28
C ARG A 170 7.87 -3.39 -13.39
N LEU A 171 6.78 -2.67 -13.14
CA LEU A 171 6.77 -1.20 -13.14
C LEU A 171 7.64 -0.66 -12.00
N ALA A 172 7.53 -1.24 -10.80
CA ALA A 172 8.37 -0.86 -9.67
C ALA A 172 9.87 -1.11 -9.96
N ASP A 173 10.21 -2.23 -10.59
CA ASP A 173 11.60 -2.53 -10.95
C ASP A 173 12.15 -1.60 -12.04
N THR A 174 11.34 -1.28 -13.05
CA THR A 174 11.74 -0.31 -14.07
C THR A 174 11.91 1.10 -13.49
N GLN A 175 11.04 1.53 -12.56
CA GLN A 175 11.20 2.79 -11.84
C GLN A 175 12.48 2.86 -11.02
N ARG A 176 12.84 1.77 -10.31
CA ARG A 176 14.12 1.68 -9.57
C ARG A 176 15.32 1.79 -10.51
N LEU A 177 15.27 1.12 -11.66
CA LEU A 177 16.35 1.16 -12.65
C LEU A 177 16.49 2.57 -13.27
N VAL A 178 15.38 3.26 -13.50
CA VAL A 178 15.41 4.65 -13.98
C VAL A 178 16.04 5.56 -12.91
N ALA A 179 15.65 5.45 -11.65
CA ALA A 179 16.22 6.23 -10.57
C ALA A 179 17.74 6.01 -10.40
N ASP A 180 18.21 4.75 -10.49
CA ASP A 180 19.65 4.44 -10.46
C ASP A 180 20.41 5.06 -11.65
N ARG A 181 19.81 5.04 -12.85
CA ARG A 181 20.38 5.69 -14.04
C ARG A 181 20.41 7.20 -13.92
N GLU A 182 19.38 7.82 -13.38
CA GLU A 182 19.33 9.27 -13.12
C GLU A 182 20.40 9.69 -12.12
N ALA A 183 20.60 8.92 -11.05
CA ALA A 183 21.67 9.17 -10.08
C ALA A 183 23.06 9.07 -10.74
N LYS A 184 23.30 8.06 -11.58
CA LYS A 184 24.56 7.91 -12.34
C LYS A 184 24.78 9.03 -13.35
N LEU A 185 23.72 9.48 -14.03
CA LEU A 185 23.80 10.62 -14.94
C LEU A 185 24.15 11.91 -14.19
N ALA A 186 23.56 12.14 -13.02
CA ALA A 186 23.87 13.29 -12.19
C ALA A 186 25.36 13.30 -11.75
N ASP A 187 25.91 12.16 -11.33
CA ASP A 187 27.33 12.08 -10.98
C ASP A 187 28.25 12.29 -12.20
N ASN A 188 27.91 11.71 -13.35
CA ASN A 188 28.65 11.94 -14.58
C ASN A 188 28.66 13.43 -14.99
N VAL A 189 27.52 14.12 -14.88
CA VAL A 189 27.43 15.56 -15.15
C VAL A 189 28.34 16.35 -14.19
N ARG A 190 28.37 15.99 -12.90
CA ARG A 190 29.26 16.61 -11.92
C ARG A 190 30.73 16.42 -12.29
N VAL A 191 31.15 15.19 -12.62
CA VAL A 191 32.53 14.87 -13.00
C VAL A 191 32.93 15.62 -14.26
N VAL A 192 32.07 15.69 -15.27
CA VAL A 192 32.33 16.47 -16.49
C VAL A 192 32.50 17.96 -16.14
N GLY A 193 31.64 18.52 -15.31
CA GLY A 193 31.76 19.91 -14.86
C GLY A 193 33.07 20.21 -14.12
N GLU A 194 33.55 19.28 -13.29
CA GLU A 194 34.85 19.37 -12.62
C GLU A 194 36.01 19.33 -13.62
N LYS A 195 35.96 18.44 -14.62
CA LYS A 195 36.96 18.35 -15.68
C LYS A 195 36.97 19.60 -16.56
N ASP A 196 35.82 20.18 -16.88
CA ASP A 196 35.72 21.43 -17.64
C ASP A 196 36.28 22.63 -16.86
N ALA A 197 36.10 22.65 -15.54
CA ALA A 197 36.73 23.66 -14.69
C ALA A 197 38.25 23.51 -14.68
N GLU A 198 38.75 22.28 -14.63
CA GLU A 198 40.19 21.99 -14.66
C GLU A 198 40.82 22.32 -16.01
N ILE A 199 40.17 21.98 -17.12
CA ILE A 199 40.61 22.35 -18.46
C ILE A 199 40.75 23.87 -18.57
N ARG A 200 39.74 24.63 -18.09
CA ARG A 200 39.81 26.10 -18.09
C ARG A 200 41.00 26.61 -17.29
N ARG A 201 41.26 26.05 -16.10
CA ARG A 201 42.44 26.42 -15.28
C ARG A 201 43.73 26.14 -16.04
N LEU A 202 43.89 24.93 -16.59
CA LEU A 202 45.08 24.57 -17.36
C LEU A 202 45.27 25.49 -18.57
N SER A 203 44.20 25.83 -19.29
CA SER A 203 44.27 26.80 -20.40
C SER A 203 44.75 28.18 -19.94
N THR A 204 44.29 28.68 -18.79
CA THR A 204 44.78 29.96 -18.24
C THR A 204 46.25 29.91 -17.86
N VAL A 205 46.71 28.80 -17.26
CA VAL A 205 48.12 28.60 -16.90
C VAL A 205 48.98 28.51 -18.15
N MET A 206 48.53 27.77 -19.17
CA MET A 206 49.24 27.67 -20.44
C MET A 206 49.37 29.03 -21.12
N ALA A 207 48.29 29.83 -21.18
CA ALA A 207 48.34 31.18 -21.74
C ALA A 207 49.32 32.09 -20.98
N ALA A 208 49.35 32.02 -19.65
CA ALA A 208 50.30 32.76 -18.84
C ALA A 208 51.76 32.32 -19.10
N LYS A 209 51.98 31.01 -19.26
CA LYS A 209 53.30 30.46 -19.59
C LYS A 209 53.75 30.82 -21.00
N ASP A 210 52.85 30.84 -21.97
CA ASP A 210 53.15 31.30 -23.33
C ASP A 210 53.56 32.77 -23.35
N GLN A 211 52.91 33.62 -22.55
CA GLN A 211 53.32 35.02 -22.35
C GLN A 211 54.71 35.14 -21.71
N GLU A 212 55.00 34.34 -20.68
CA GLU A 212 56.31 34.29 -20.02
C GLU A 212 57.41 33.87 -21.01
N ILE A 213 57.17 32.83 -21.81
CA ILE A 213 58.09 32.38 -22.86
C ILE A 213 58.29 33.46 -23.92
N ALA A 214 57.22 34.14 -24.34
CA ALA A 214 57.30 35.24 -25.30
C ALA A 214 58.14 36.42 -24.77
N ALA A 215 58.00 36.75 -23.48
CA ALA A 215 58.81 37.77 -22.82
C ALA A 215 60.29 37.37 -22.77
N LEU A 216 60.60 36.10 -22.44
CA LEU A 216 61.96 35.58 -22.40
C LEU A 216 62.62 35.49 -23.79
N ARG A 217 61.82 35.34 -24.86
CA ARG A 217 62.31 35.28 -26.24
C ARG A 217 62.58 36.65 -26.88
N GLN A 218 62.23 37.76 -26.22
CA GLN A 218 62.57 39.09 -26.72
C GLN A 218 64.10 39.26 -26.75
N PRO A 219 64.71 39.66 -27.89
CA PRO A 219 66.14 39.90 -27.96
C PRO A 219 66.51 41.03 -26.99
N ARG A 220 67.43 40.74 -26.07
CA ARG A 220 67.93 41.72 -25.09
C ARG A 220 68.41 42.97 -25.84
N PRO A 221 67.84 44.17 -25.59
CA PRO A 221 68.38 45.39 -26.18
C PRO A 221 69.82 45.57 -25.72
N ALA A 222 70.72 45.88 -26.64
CA ALA A 222 72.12 46.17 -26.31
C ALA A 222 72.15 47.42 -25.41
N GLY A 223 72.37 47.20 -24.11
CA GLY A 223 72.36 48.21 -23.04
C GLY A 223 73.17 47.71 -21.84
N PRO A 224 73.58 48.62 -20.93
CA PRO A 224 74.87 48.61 -20.23
C PRO A 224 75.05 47.43 -19.27
N GLN A 225 76.33 47.08 -19.00
CA GLN A 225 76.74 45.99 -18.11
C GLN A 225 75.87 45.93 -16.85
N VAL A 226 75.03 44.90 -16.81
CA VAL A 226 74.23 44.54 -15.65
C VAL A 226 75.18 44.13 -14.54
N ASP A 227 75.15 44.84 -13.41
CA ASP A 227 75.90 44.47 -12.23
C ASP A 227 75.33 43.16 -11.65
N ALA A 228 75.88 42.04 -12.12
CA ALA A 228 75.46 40.71 -11.74
C ALA A 228 75.58 40.47 -10.22
N ALA A 229 76.36 41.28 -9.50
CA ALA A 229 76.44 41.20 -8.05
C ALA A 229 75.15 41.72 -7.37
N ALA A 230 74.58 42.82 -7.88
CA ALA A 230 73.34 43.39 -7.35
C ALA A 230 72.14 42.44 -7.54
N ILE A 231 72.01 41.84 -8.73
CA ILE A 231 70.93 40.86 -9.01
C ILE A 231 71.10 39.60 -8.14
N ARG A 232 72.34 39.09 -7.99
CA ARG A 232 72.58 37.94 -7.10
C ARG A 232 72.22 38.26 -5.65
N ALA A 233 72.49 39.48 -5.17
CA ALA A 233 72.12 39.90 -3.83
C ALA A 233 70.60 39.97 -3.64
N GLU A 234 69.87 40.50 -4.63
CA GLU A 234 68.41 40.57 -4.61
C GLU A 234 67.75 39.19 -4.64
N VAL A 235 68.18 38.29 -5.54
CA VAL A 235 67.68 36.91 -5.60
C VAL A 235 67.96 36.16 -4.30
N THR A 236 69.15 36.35 -3.71
CA THR A 236 69.51 35.72 -2.44
C THR A 236 68.62 36.23 -1.30
N ARG A 237 68.29 37.52 -1.29
CA ARG A 237 67.38 38.12 -0.31
C ARG A 237 65.97 37.55 -0.45
N ASP A 238 65.42 37.53 -1.67
CA ASP A 238 64.08 36.97 -1.94
C ASP A 238 63.97 35.50 -1.54
N PHE A 239 65.00 34.70 -1.82
CA PHE A 239 65.02 33.31 -1.37
C PHE A 239 65.07 33.19 0.14
N SER A 240 65.88 34.04 0.80
CA SER A 240 65.99 34.05 2.27
C SER A 240 64.67 34.44 2.93
N ASP A 241 63.97 35.44 2.39
CA ASP A 241 62.67 35.88 2.90
C ASP A 241 61.60 34.80 2.71
N ARG A 242 61.58 34.12 1.55
CA ARG A 242 60.68 32.98 1.31
C ARG A 242 60.98 31.81 2.23
N LEU A 243 62.24 31.53 2.51
CA LEU A 243 62.66 30.47 3.41
C LEU A 243 62.20 30.78 4.85
N ALA A 244 62.37 32.01 5.31
CA ALA A 244 61.90 32.47 6.62
C ALA A 244 60.37 32.38 6.76
N VAL A 245 59.61 32.70 5.71
CA VAL A 245 58.15 32.51 5.70
C VAL A 245 57.80 31.02 5.81
N ARG A 246 58.50 30.15 5.06
CA ARG A 246 58.23 28.71 5.09
C ARG A 246 58.59 28.08 6.43
N GLU A 247 59.67 28.52 7.07
CA GLU A 247 60.06 28.08 8.41
C GLU A 247 58.99 28.44 9.46
N ARG A 248 58.41 29.65 9.40
CA ARG A 248 57.26 30.02 10.26
C ARG A 248 56.05 29.12 10.01
N GLU A 249 55.76 28.83 8.74
CA GLU A 249 54.64 27.96 8.34
C GLU A 249 54.81 26.51 8.82
N VAL A 250 56.05 26.03 8.93
CA VAL A 250 56.39 24.72 9.49
C VAL A 250 56.23 24.76 11.01
N ALA A 251 56.74 25.78 11.69
CA ALA A 251 56.58 25.93 13.14
C ALA A 251 55.10 26.02 13.57
N ASP A 252 54.27 26.70 12.80
CA ASP A 252 52.82 26.77 13.04
C ASP A 252 52.15 25.40 12.84
N ARG A 253 52.57 24.62 11.83
CA ARG A 253 52.06 23.26 11.61
C ARG A 253 52.48 22.32 12.72
N ASP A 254 53.73 22.37 13.17
CA ASP A 254 54.21 21.55 14.27
C ASP A 254 53.44 21.85 15.55
N SER A 255 53.17 23.13 15.83
CA SER A 255 52.32 23.54 16.96
C SER A 255 50.89 22.97 16.85
N GLN A 256 50.30 22.96 15.65
CA GLN A 256 48.99 22.36 15.42
C GLN A 256 49.01 20.83 15.57
N ILE A 257 50.06 20.16 15.12
CA ILE A 257 50.24 18.71 15.27
C ILE A 257 50.32 18.36 16.76
N SER A 258 51.17 19.05 17.53
CA SER A 258 51.26 18.82 18.98
C SER A 258 49.94 19.05 19.71
N ALA A 259 49.16 20.06 19.31
CA ALA A 259 47.83 20.29 19.86
C ALA A 259 46.84 19.16 19.52
N ARG A 260 46.91 18.58 18.31
CA ARG A 260 46.10 17.41 17.91
C ARG A 260 46.51 16.15 18.65
N GLU A 261 47.81 15.91 18.82
CA GLU A 261 48.34 14.78 19.58
C GLU A 261 47.90 14.84 21.05
N ALA A 262 47.91 16.02 21.67
CA ALA A 262 47.39 16.21 23.02
C ALA A 262 45.89 15.86 23.12
N ARG A 263 45.07 16.27 22.15
CA ARG A 263 43.64 15.92 22.10
C ARG A 263 43.41 14.43 21.89
N LEU A 264 44.21 13.78 21.04
CA LEU A 264 44.15 12.34 20.85
C LEU A 264 44.50 11.60 22.15
N ALA A 265 45.55 12.03 22.85
CA ALA A 265 45.92 11.46 24.15
C ALA A 265 44.80 11.63 25.20
N GLU A 266 44.13 12.78 25.23
CA GLU A 266 42.96 13.01 26.09
C GLU A 266 41.78 12.10 25.72
N SER A 267 41.47 11.96 24.44
CA SER A 267 40.44 11.04 23.96
C SER A 267 40.74 9.58 24.32
N THR A 268 42.00 9.15 24.21
CA THR A 268 42.42 7.80 24.60
C THR A 268 42.20 7.56 26.09
N ARG A 269 42.57 8.52 26.95
CA ARG A 269 42.30 8.43 28.39
C ARG A 269 40.80 8.37 28.70
N ALA A 270 39.99 9.15 27.98
CA ALA A 270 38.55 9.12 28.15
C ALA A 270 37.95 7.76 27.76
N LEU A 271 38.44 7.14 26.68
CA LEU A 271 38.05 5.80 26.28
C LEU A 271 38.46 4.75 27.33
N GLU A 272 39.68 4.82 27.87
CA GLU A 272 40.12 3.93 28.95
C GLU A 272 39.24 4.04 30.20
N GLU A 273 38.83 5.25 30.58
CA GLU A 273 37.89 5.45 31.69
C GLU A 273 36.49 4.90 31.38
N ARG A 274 36.00 5.06 30.15
CA ARG A 274 34.72 4.44 29.72
C ARG A 274 34.80 2.92 29.74
N ASP A 275 35.90 2.33 29.32
CA ASP A 275 36.11 0.89 29.37
C ASP A 275 36.15 0.36 30.81
N LYS A 276 36.78 1.10 31.74
CA LYS A 276 36.73 0.77 33.17
C LYS A 276 35.29 0.81 33.68
N GLU A 277 34.50 1.80 33.27
CA GLU A 277 33.10 1.92 33.68
C GLU A 277 32.24 0.80 33.07
N ILE A 278 32.44 0.46 31.81
CA ILE A 278 31.78 -0.68 31.16
C ILE A 278 32.10 -1.98 31.92
N ARG A 279 33.36 -2.20 32.32
CA ARG A 279 33.74 -3.35 33.15
C ARG A 279 33.03 -3.34 34.51
N ARG A 280 32.97 -2.20 35.20
CA ARG A 280 32.22 -2.09 36.46
C ARG A 280 30.74 -2.41 36.28
N LEU A 281 30.11 -1.87 35.23
CA LEU A 281 28.71 -2.15 34.93
C LEU A 281 28.48 -3.61 34.56
N ALA A 282 29.41 -4.22 33.82
CA ALA A 282 29.39 -5.65 33.52
C ALA A 282 29.51 -6.50 34.80
N ASP A 283 30.37 -6.12 35.74
CA ASP A 283 30.49 -6.78 37.04
C ASP A 283 29.19 -6.64 37.87
N VAL A 284 28.56 -5.46 37.86
CA VAL A 284 27.26 -5.23 38.51
C VAL A 284 26.16 -6.08 37.88
N ILE A 285 26.15 -6.19 36.54
CA ILE A 285 25.20 -7.06 35.83
C ILE A 285 25.47 -8.52 36.22
N ALA A 286 26.73 -8.96 36.26
CA ALA A 286 27.09 -10.32 36.67
C ALA A 286 26.68 -10.61 38.13
N ASP A 287 26.84 -9.66 39.04
CA ASP A 287 26.38 -9.79 40.43
C ASP A 287 24.85 -9.86 40.51
N LYS A 288 24.14 -9.02 39.74
CA LYS A 288 22.67 -9.09 39.64
C LYS A 288 22.20 -10.41 39.04
N ASP A 289 22.85 -10.89 37.98
CA ASP A 289 22.58 -12.21 37.39
C ASP A 289 22.86 -13.31 38.39
N ARG A 290 23.89 -13.19 39.24
CA ARG A 290 24.16 -14.12 40.34
C ARG A 290 23.08 -14.10 41.41
N ILE A 291 22.55 -12.93 41.78
CA ILE A 291 21.42 -12.79 42.70
C ILE A 291 20.16 -13.40 42.09
N ILE A 292 19.91 -13.20 40.79
CA ILE A 292 18.80 -13.83 40.06
C ILE A 292 18.99 -15.35 39.96
N ALA A 293 20.24 -15.80 39.78
CA ALA A 293 20.62 -17.20 39.69
C ALA A 293 20.78 -17.88 41.06
N MET A 294 20.69 -17.15 42.18
CA MET A 294 20.60 -17.78 43.49
C MET A 294 19.35 -18.67 43.49
N PRO A 295 19.51 -19.99 43.71
CA PRO A 295 18.36 -20.86 43.76
C PRO A 295 17.56 -20.47 45.00
N ARG A 296 16.30 -20.05 44.79
CA ARG A 296 15.28 -20.38 45.80
C ARG A 296 15.44 -21.88 46.10
N PRO A 297 15.25 -22.36 47.34
CA PRO A 297 15.51 -23.76 47.72
C PRO A 297 14.64 -24.82 47.00
N ASP A 298 14.03 -24.48 45.87
CA ASP A 298 13.43 -25.39 44.90
C ASP A 298 13.89 -25.00 43.48
N ARG A 299 15.07 -25.49 43.08
CA ARG A 299 15.35 -26.14 41.78
C ARG A 299 16.84 -26.09 41.44
N LEU A 300 17.36 -27.27 41.11
CA LEU A 300 18.70 -27.53 40.60
C LEU A 300 18.92 -26.87 39.23
N ALA A 301 19.99 -26.06 39.12
CA ALA A 301 20.64 -25.70 37.85
C ALA A 301 21.94 -26.52 37.69
N PRO A 302 22.49 -26.65 36.48
CA PRO A 302 23.68 -25.85 36.10
C PRO A 302 23.71 -25.54 34.57
N GLU A 303 24.60 -24.79 33.90
CA GLU A 303 25.69 -23.83 34.16
C GLU A 303 26.05 -23.17 32.78
N THR A 304 26.99 -22.22 32.82
CA THR A 304 27.48 -21.22 31.85
C THR A 304 28.00 -21.66 30.46
N ALA A 305 27.64 -20.85 29.45
CA ALA A 305 28.43 -20.26 28.36
C ALA A 305 29.62 -21.05 27.72
N ALA A 306 29.33 -22.00 26.84
CA ALA A 306 29.61 -21.75 25.42
C ALA A 306 28.33 -21.12 24.84
N SER A 307 28.30 -20.51 23.65
CA SER A 307 27.03 -20.06 23.04
C SER A 307 26.17 -21.25 22.57
N VAL A 308 26.05 -22.25 23.46
CA VAL A 308 25.05 -23.28 23.58
C VAL A 308 23.73 -22.56 23.77
N THR A 309 23.16 -22.18 22.64
CA THR A 309 21.79 -21.73 22.61
C THR A 309 20.96 -23.01 22.64
N ARG A 310 20.16 -23.21 23.68
CA ARG A 310 19.20 -24.32 23.70
C ARG A 310 18.32 -24.17 22.46
N VAL A 311 17.87 -25.28 21.85
CA VAL A 311 17.03 -25.22 20.63
C VAL A 311 15.84 -24.28 20.80
N THR A 312 15.27 -24.27 22.01
CA THR A 312 14.17 -23.37 22.41
C THR A 312 14.59 -21.91 22.44
N ASP A 313 15.75 -21.60 23.01
CA ASP A 313 16.22 -20.22 23.20
C ASP A 313 16.69 -19.61 21.87
N PHE A 314 17.23 -20.44 20.97
CA PHE A 314 17.60 -20.02 19.62
C PHE A 314 16.36 -19.72 18.78
N ALA A 315 15.36 -20.61 18.83
CA ALA A 315 14.08 -20.39 18.17
C ALA A 315 13.34 -19.16 18.72
N SER A 316 13.38 -18.93 20.04
CA SER A 316 12.80 -17.74 20.66
C SER A 316 13.55 -16.46 20.29
N THR A 317 14.89 -16.48 20.26
CA THR A 317 15.69 -15.31 19.89
C THR A 317 15.48 -14.93 18.42
N ILE A 318 15.48 -15.91 17.51
CA ILE A 318 15.13 -15.68 16.11
C ILE A 318 13.67 -15.22 15.99
N GLY A 319 12.76 -15.79 16.77
CA GLY A 319 11.36 -15.39 16.79
C GLY A 319 11.17 -13.91 17.16
N VAL A 320 11.84 -13.45 18.22
CA VAL A 320 11.81 -12.03 18.65
C VAL A 320 12.42 -11.12 17.59
N GLN A 321 13.58 -11.49 17.03
CA GLN A 321 14.22 -10.68 15.98
C GLN A 321 13.41 -10.62 14.69
N LEU A 322 12.73 -11.71 14.30
CA LEU A 322 11.81 -11.70 13.18
C LEU A 322 10.55 -10.86 13.47
N ASP A 323 10.08 -10.85 14.71
CA ASP A 323 8.93 -10.03 15.11
C ASP A 323 9.27 -8.53 15.16
N ASP A 324 10.48 -8.18 15.63
CA ASP A 324 11.02 -6.83 15.58
C ASP A 324 11.18 -6.35 14.12
N ALA A 325 11.73 -7.22 13.26
CA ALA A 325 11.84 -6.95 11.83
C ALA A 325 10.47 -6.82 11.16
N GLN A 326 9.50 -7.65 11.55
CA GLN A 326 8.12 -7.58 11.08
C GLN A 326 7.46 -6.26 11.51
N THR A 327 7.68 -5.83 12.75
CA THR A 327 7.16 -4.58 13.31
C THR A 327 7.76 -3.36 12.60
N ALA A 328 9.07 -3.37 12.36
CA ALA A 328 9.77 -2.34 11.61
C ALA A 328 9.27 -2.26 10.15
N LEU A 329 9.01 -3.40 9.51
CA LEU A 329 8.51 -3.45 8.13
C LEU A 329 7.04 -3.03 8.03
N LYS A 330 6.19 -3.42 8.99
CA LYS A 330 4.78 -2.99 9.08
C LYS A 330 4.67 -1.47 9.13
N SER A 331 5.54 -0.79 9.86
CA SER A 331 5.58 0.68 9.94
C SER A 331 5.82 1.36 8.58
N ARG A 332 6.38 0.62 7.61
CA ARG A 332 6.65 1.07 6.24
C ARG A 332 5.67 0.48 5.22
N GLY A 333 4.62 -0.22 5.66
CA GLY A 333 3.61 -0.84 4.79
C GLY A 333 4.02 -2.19 4.18
N PHE A 334 5.09 -2.82 4.67
CA PHE A 334 5.57 -4.12 4.20
C PHE A 334 5.39 -5.20 5.28
N SER A 335 5.27 -6.47 4.87
CA SER A 335 5.27 -7.61 5.77
C SER A 335 6.24 -8.68 5.28
N LEU A 336 6.97 -9.30 6.20
CA LEU A 336 7.73 -10.51 5.96
C LEU A 336 6.79 -11.63 5.49
N GLY A 337 7.16 -12.28 4.40
CA GLY A 337 6.50 -13.48 3.89
C GLY A 337 6.95 -14.74 4.65
N ALA A 338 6.65 -15.92 4.10
CA ALA A 338 7.19 -17.16 4.63
C ALA A 338 8.71 -17.19 4.45
N ILE A 339 9.45 -17.37 5.56
CA ILE A 339 10.92 -17.44 5.55
C ILE A 339 11.32 -18.87 5.88
N GLU A 340 12.15 -19.47 5.03
CA GLU A 340 12.77 -20.76 5.27
C GLU A 340 14.29 -20.58 5.41
N VAL A 341 14.86 -21.00 6.54
CA VAL A 341 16.30 -20.95 6.81
C VAL A 341 16.82 -22.37 6.95
N ASN A 342 17.78 -22.75 6.10
CA ASN A 342 18.49 -24.02 6.18
C ASN A 342 19.90 -23.74 6.73
N ALA A 343 20.22 -24.30 7.90
CA ALA A 343 21.49 -24.11 8.59
C ALA A 343 22.13 -25.46 8.93
N ARG A 344 23.47 -25.53 8.87
CA ARG A 344 24.24 -26.68 9.33
C ARG A 344 24.79 -26.40 10.71
N ALA A 345 24.47 -27.25 11.67
CA ALA A 345 24.90 -27.08 13.05
C ALA A 345 25.27 -28.41 13.70
N LEU A 346 26.10 -28.34 14.72
CA LEU A 346 26.46 -29.49 15.54
C LEU A 346 25.42 -29.63 16.66
N LEU A 347 24.71 -30.76 16.68
CA LEU A 347 23.78 -31.09 17.76
C LEU A 347 24.52 -31.89 18.83
N GLN A 348 24.57 -31.35 20.04
CA GLN A 348 25.14 -32.01 21.22
C GLN A 348 24.01 -32.36 22.21
N ASP A 349 24.24 -33.31 23.11
CA ASP A 349 23.27 -33.75 24.13
C ASP A 349 21.91 -34.18 23.55
N GLU A 350 21.90 -35.17 22.66
CA GLU A 350 20.68 -35.76 22.06
C GLU A 350 19.69 -34.72 21.49
N GLY A 351 20.23 -33.64 20.91
CA GLY A 351 19.44 -32.60 20.24
C GLY A 351 18.94 -31.47 21.13
N ARG A 352 19.43 -31.34 22.36
CA ARG A 352 19.07 -30.21 23.26
C ARG A 352 19.99 -29.00 23.13
N LYS A 353 21.18 -29.18 22.55
CA LYS A 353 22.20 -28.13 22.38
C LYS A 353 22.55 -27.97 20.91
N ILE A 354 22.48 -26.74 20.40
CA ILE A 354 22.92 -26.39 19.05
C ILE A 354 24.17 -25.52 19.17
N GLU A 355 25.23 -25.92 18.50
CA GLU A 355 26.42 -25.12 18.29
C GLU A 355 26.51 -24.73 16.81
N ILE A 356 26.47 -23.42 16.53
CA ILE A 356 26.61 -22.87 15.19
C ILE A 356 28.07 -22.51 14.99
N LEU A 357 28.76 -23.28 14.13
CA LEU A 357 30.18 -23.10 13.89
C LEU A 357 30.43 -22.19 12.69
N ASP A 358 31.51 -21.42 12.75
CA ASP A 358 31.96 -20.57 11.65
C ASP A 358 32.50 -21.39 10.47
N ARG A 359 32.53 -20.77 9.28
CA ARG A 359 32.91 -21.40 8.00
C ARG A 359 34.28 -22.07 8.01
N GLU A 360 35.20 -21.59 8.85
CA GLU A 360 36.53 -22.17 9.00
C GLU A 360 36.52 -23.40 9.91
N ALA A 361 35.74 -23.36 11.00
CA ALA A 361 35.57 -24.47 11.95
C ALA A 361 34.75 -25.64 11.35
N MET A 362 33.88 -25.37 10.37
CA MET A 362 33.16 -26.41 9.65
C MET A 362 34.04 -27.27 8.71
N LYS A 363 35.24 -26.80 8.31
CA LYS A 363 36.13 -27.54 7.40
C LYS A 363 36.91 -28.67 8.08
N THR A 364 37.04 -28.62 9.41
CA THR A 364 37.83 -29.56 10.21
C THR A 364 36.98 -30.69 10.82
N ILE A 365 35.65 -30.68 10.62
CA ILE A 365 34.73 -31.64 11.22
C ILE A 365 34.26 -32.67 10.18
N GLN A 366 34.19 -33.94 10.59
CA GLN A 366 33.73 -35.02 9.72
C GLN A 366 32.25 -34.83 9.30
N PRO A 367 31.90 -35.00 8.02
CA PRO A 367 30.59 -34.64 7.48
C PRO A 367 29.41 -35.45 8.07
N GLY A 368 29.66 -36.58 8.74
CA GLY A 368 28.62 -37.40 9.38
C GLY A 368 28.14 -36.92 10.76
N VAL A 369 28.76 -35.86 11.33
CA VAL A 369 28.42 -35.35 12.68
C VAL A 369 27.61 -34.05 12.62
N LEU A 370 27.52 -33.42 11.44
CA LEU A 370 26.77 -32.18 11.24
C LEU A 370 25.30 -32.48 10.95
N SER A 371 24.39 -31.77 11.61
CA SER A 371 22.95 -31.86 11.39
C SER A 371 22.46 -30.73 10.50
N ASP A 372 21.63 -31.06 9.50
CA ASP A 372 20.91 -30.07 8.70
C ASP A 372 19.63 -29.63 9.46
N LEU A 373 19.56 -28.35 9.80
CA LEU A 373 18.47 -27.73 10.56
C LEU A 373 17.63 -26.84 9.62
N LYS A 374 16.35 -27.16 9.48
CA LYS A 374 15.39 -26.40 8.66
C LYS A 374 14.40 -25.65 9.54
N PHE A 375 14.42 -24.33 9.47
CA PHE A 375 13.50 -23.43 10.18
C PHE A 375 12.51 -22.84 9.18
N SER A 376 11.22 -22.97 9.45
CA SER A 376 10.17 -22.34 8.65
C SER A 376 9.36 -21.36 9.50
N PHE A 377 9.49 -20.07 9.22
CA PHE A 377 8.61 -19.04 9.77
C PHE A 377 7.41 -18.87 8.86
N ARG A 378 6.22 -19.10 9.40
CA ARG A 378 4.95 -18.78 8.76
C ARG A 378 4.32 -17.65 9.57
N PRO A 379 4.18 -16.44 9.01
CA PRO A 379 3.51 -15.37 9.72
C PRO A 379 2.06 -15.78 9.97
N ASP A 380 1.70 -16.00 11.24
CA ASP A 380 0.31 -16.13 11.62
C ASP A 380 -0.37 -14.79 11.32
N LYS A 381 -1.50 -14.86 10.64
CA LYS A 381 -2.34 -13.72 10.32
C LYS A 381 -2.94 -13.18 11.62
N ALA A 382 -2.16 -12.41 12.38
CA ALA A 382 -2.64 -11.70 13.55
C ALA A 382 -3.68 -10.66 13.10
N ALA A 383 -4.87 -10.75 13.70
CA ALA A 383 -5.97 -9.83 13.46
C ALA A 383 -5.51 -8.38 13.71
N PRO A 384 -5.95 -7.41 12.89
CA PRO A 384 -5.41 -6.06 12.91
C PRO A 384 -5.61 -5.40 14.28
N GLU A 385 -4.52 -4.88 14.86
CA GLU A 385 -4.58 -3.94 15.99
C GLU A 385 -5.28 -2.67 15.51
N VAL A 386 -6.54 -2.54 15.92
CA VAL A 386 -7.32 -1.32 15.71
C VAL A 386 -7.00 -0.37 16.86
N THR A 387 -6.39 0.77 16.55
CA THR A 387 -6.29 1.95 17.44
C THR A 387 -7.69 2.52 17.66
N GLY A 388 -8.48 1.83 18.47
CA GLY A 388 -9.92 2.00 18.61
C GLY A 388 -10.38 2.06 20.06
N GLN A 389 -11.63 2.48 20.27
CA GLN A 389 -12.27 2.34 21.59
C GLN A 389 -12.51 0.86 21.86
N THR A 390 -12.23 0.43 23.09
CA THR A 390 -12.50 -0.94 23.53
C THR A 390 -13.99 -1.17 23.64
N VAL A 391 -14.49 -2.25 23.04
CA VAL A 391 -15.90 -2.65 23.13
C VAL A 391 -16.21 -3.04 24.57
N PRO A 392 -17.17 -2.38 25.25
CA PRO A 392 -17.57 -2.72 26.61
C PRO A 392 -18.37 -4.03 26.63
N ASP A 393 -18.51 -4.62 27.82
CA ASP A 393 -19.44 -5.73 28.02
C ASP A 393 -20.89 -5.23 28.06
N LEU A 394 -21.70 -5.73 27.13
CA LEU A 394 -23.10 -5.36 26.95
C LEU A 394 -24.04 -6.49 27.39
N MET A 395 -23.51 -7.62 27.88
CA MET A 395 -24.33 -8.77 28.27
C MET A 395 -25.36 -8.39 29.33
N PHE A 396 -26.55 -8.96 29.22
CA PHE A 396 -27.68 -8.75 30.12
C PHE A 396 -28.26 -7.31 30.15
N LEU A 397 -27.74 -6.39 29.34
CA LEU A 397 -28.31 -5.04 29.20
C LEU A 397 -29.53 -5.04 28.29
N THR A 398 -30.47 -4.13 28.56
CA THR A 398 -31.57 -3.83 27.64
C THR A 398 -31.05 -3.03 26.44
N GLU A 399 -31.74 -3.11 25.30
CA GLU A 399 -31.31 -2.43 24.07
C GLU A 399 -31.03 -0.93 24.28
N SER A 400 -31.91 -0.23 25.01
CA SER A 400 -31.73 1.20 25.30
C SER A 400 -30.48 1.49 26.13
N ARG A 401 -30.14 0.62 27.09
CA ARG A 401 -28.92 0.76 27.90
C ARG A 401 -27.67 0.43 27.10
N ALA A 402 -27.70 -0.65 26.32
CA ALA A 402 -26.57 -1.01 25.44
C ALA A 402 -26.27 0.10 24.43
N ARG A 403 -27.31 0.72 23.86
CA ARG A 403 -27.19 1.86 22.95
C ARG A 403 -26.58 3.09 23.62
N ALA A 404 -27.01 3.41 24.85
CA ALA A 404 -26.45 4.54 25.62
C ALA A 404 -24.98 4.33 25.96
N VAL A 405 -24.60 3.12 26.37
CA VAL A 405 -23.21 2.75 26.68
C VAL A 405 -22.32 2.88 25.44
N LEU A 406 -22.74 2.32 24.30
CA LEU A 406 -21.97 2.41 23.05
C LEU A 406 -21.87 3.85 22.53
N ALA A 407 -22.95 4.62 22.60
CA ALA A 407 -22.96 6.02 22.17
C ALA A 407 -21.97 6.89 22.98
N SER A 408 -21.82 6.63 24.28
CA SER A 408 -20.85 7.35 25.13
C SER A 408 -19.39 7.12 24.70
N LEU A 409 -19.12 5.97 24.06
CA LEU A 409 -17.82 5.57 23.52
C LEU A 409 -17.73 5.84 22.00
N GLY A 410 -18.68 6.57 21.42
CA GLY A 410 -18.70 6.84 19.98
C GLY A 410 -18.75 5.57 19.11
N LEU A 411 -19.34 4.49 19.62
CA LEU A 411 -19.60 3.23 18.92
C LEU A 411 -21.09 3.15 18.57
N LEU A 412 -21.43 2.38 17.52
CA LEU A 412 -22.80 2.23 17.02
C LEU A 412 -23.34 0.84 17.35
N LEU A 413 -24.58 0.78 17.85
CA LEU A 413 -25.29 -0.48 18.11
C LEU A 413 -26.01 -0.97 16.84
N GLU A 414 -25.76 -2.21 16.46
CA GLU A 414 -26.54 -2.96 15.48
C GLU A 414 -27.31 -4.08 16.19
N ALA A 415 -28.60 -3.89 16.40
CA ALA A 415 -29.42 -4.81 17.19
C ALA A 415 -30.09 -5.87 16.31
N SER A 416 -30.07 -7.12 16.75
CA SER A 416 -30.89 -8.21 16.21
C SER A 416 -31.60 -8.95 17.34
N THR A 417 -32.67 -9.67 17.02
CA THR A 417 -33.39 -10.51 17.99
C THR A 417 -33.12 -11.97 17.68
N GLY A 418 -32.86 -12.76 18.72
CA GLY A 418 -32.53 -14.17 18.62
C GLY A 418 -33.39 -15.04 19.54
N PRO A 419 -33.45 -16.36 19.28
CA PRO A 419 -34.18 -17.29 20.13
C PRO A 419 -33.54 -17.33 21.53
N ALA A 420 -34.39 -17.31 22.58
CA ALA A 420 -33.95 -17.30 23.98
C ALA A 420 -33.06 -18.50 24.40
N GLY A 421 -32.99 -19.56 23.58
CA GLY A 421 -32.12 -20.71 23.80
C GLY A 421 -30.63 -20.46 23.57
N LEU A 422 -30.23 -19.32 22.99
CA LEU A 422 -28.82 -18.99 22.73
C LEU A 422 -28.01 -18.74 24.02
N ASN A 423 -28.69 -18.26 25.07
CA ASN A 423 -28.13 -17.98 26.39
C ASN A 423 -29.28 -17.97 27.42
N ALA A 424 -29.44 -19.06 28.16
CA ALA A 424 -30.55 -19.26 29.09
C ALA A 424 -30.53 -18.32 30.31
N GLN A 425 -29.44 -17.58 30.52
CA GLN A 425 -29.31 -16.64 31.63
C GLN A 425 -29.85 -15.24 31.31
N ALA A 426 -30.09 -14.93 30.03
CA ALA A 426 -30.61 -13.63 29.60
C ALA A 426 -32.14 -13.60 29.65
N ALA A 427 -32.71 -12.59 30.30
CA ALA A 427 -34.14 -12.35 30.29
C ALA A 427 -34.62 -11.79 28.94
N PRO A 428 -35.91 -11.92 28.59
CA PRO A 428 -36.48 -11.30 27.39
C PRO A 428 -36.10 -9.81 27.25
N GLY A 429 -35.62 -9.42 26.07
CA GLY A 429 -35.17 -8.06 25.77
C GLY A 429 -33.75 -7.72 26.27
N GLN A 430 -33.02 -8.67 26.85
CA GLN A 430 -31.62 -8.50 27.24
C GLN A 430 -30.64 -9.04 26.20
N ALA A 431 -29.46 -8.43 26.12
CA ALA A 431 -28.38 -8.87 25.27
C ALA A 431 -27.87 -10.26 25.67
N MET A 432 -27.84 -11.17 24.69
CA MET A 432 -27.42 -12.56 24.83
C MET A 432 -26.03 -12.83 24.25
N LEU A 433 -25.70 -12.08 23.19
CA LEU A 433 -24.47 -12.22 22.42
C LEU A 433 -24.06 -10.85 21.89
N GLN A 434 -22.75 -10.58 21.90
CA GLN A 434 -22.19 -9.41 21.23
C GLN A 434 -21.04 -9.83 20.31
N THR A 435 -20.92 -9.13 19.19
CA THR A 435 -19.83 -9.25 18.25
C THR A 435 -19.40 -7.86 17.80
N PRO A 436 -18.13 -7.45 18.00
CA PRO A 436 -17.03 -8.20 18.62
C PRO A 436 -17.17 -8.43 20.14
N ALA A 437 -16.38 -9.35 20.68
CA ALA A 437 -16.36 -9.69 22.11
C ALA A 437 -15.93 -8.48 22.97
N ALA A 438 -16.32 -8.50 24.25
CA ALA A 438 -15.91 -7.48 25.21
C ALA A 438 -14.37 -7.39 25.27
N GLY A 439 -13.83 -6.17 25.27
CA GLY A 439 -12.39 -5.90 25.24
C GLY A 439 -11.78 -5.82 23.83
N ALA A 440 -12.53 -6.14 22.76
CA ALA A 440 -12.05 -5.98 21.39
C ALA A 440 -11.88 -4.49 21.02
N GLY A 441 -10.85 -4.15 20.25
CA GLY A 441 -10.65 -2.78 19.75
C GLY A 441 -11.49 -2.48 18.51
N LEU A 442 -12.24 -1.37 18.52
CA LEU A 442 -13.06 -0.91 17.39
C LEU A 442 -12.79 0.56 17.08
N PRO A 443 -12.66 0.98 15.80
CA PRO A 443 -12.42 2.38 15.50
C PRO A 443 -13.65 3.21 15.92
N ARG A 444 -13.48 4.52 16.14
CA ARG A 444 -14.61 5.42 16.40
C ARG A 444 -15.63 5.31 15.25
N GLY A 445 -16.91 5.18 15.58
CA GLY A 445 -17.99 4.88 14.63
C GLY A 445 -18.12 3.39 14.26
N GLY A 446 -17.31 2.51 14.85
CA GLY A 446 -17.41 1.06 14.67
C GLY A 446 -18.75 0.51 15.15
N ARG A 447 -19.24 -0.52 14.45
CA ARG A 447 -20.53 -1.16 14.74
C ARG A 447 -20.33 -2.40 15.61
N VAL A 448 -21.06 -2.47 16.72
CA VAL A 448 -21.15 -3.64 17.60
C VAL A 448 -22.51 -4.28 17.36
N HIS A 449 -22.50 -5.52 16.86
CA HIS A 449 -23.70 -6.31 16.67
C HIS A 449 -24.08 -6.97 17.99
N VAL A 450 -25.33 -6.81 18.44
CA VAL A 450 -25.83 -7.40 19.69
C VAL A 450 -27.14 -8.11 19.43
N ILE A 451 -27.20 -9.38 19.85
CA ILE A 451 -28.39 -10.22 19.74
C ILE A 451 -29.14 -10.13 21.07
N PHE A 452 -30.41 -9.72 21.04
CA PHE A 452 -31.29 -9.64 22.20
C PHE A 452 -32.24 -10.83 22.25
N ALA A 453 -32.57 -11.28 23.47
CA ALA A 453 -33.52 -12.36 23.67
C ALA A 453 -34.92 -11.95 23.21
N ALA A 454 -35.51 -12.74 22.29
CA ALA A 454 -36.90 -12.56 21.90
C ALA A 454 -37.84 -12.70 23.10
N ALA A 455 -38.94 -11.94 23.09
CA ALA A 455 -40.03 -12.15 24.02
C ALA A 455 -40.59 -13.57 23.83
N LYS A 456 -40.80 -14.30 24.92
CA LYS A 456 -41.59 -15.53 24.86
C LYS A 456 -43.02 -15.12 24.52
N GLU A 457 -43.50 -15.50 23.33
CA GLU A 457 -44.93 -15.49 23.02
C GLU A 457 -45.70 -16.49 23.90
#